data_AF-A0A2T3MM45-F1
#
_entry.id   AF-A0A2T3MM45-F1
#
_cell.length_a   1.000
_cell.length_b   1.000
_cell.length_c   1.000
_cell.angle_alpha   90.00
_cell.angle_beta   90.00
_cell.angle_gamma   90.00
#
_symmetry.space_group_name_H-M   'P 1'
#
loop_
_entity.id
_entity.type
_entity.pdbx_description
1 polymer ?
#
loop_
_entity_poly.entity_id
_entity_poly.type
_entity_poly.pdbx_seq_one_letter_code
_entity_poly.pdbx_strand_id
1 'polypeptide(L)'
;MAVDSPKYTDWQQILDLLQQASVEQRDQLLFKVLLTHDEREVLIARVNIVHELLNGERSQRKISELLGVGVATITRGSNELKHQDDATKAWLADFLAKNSPSAAE
;
A
#
# COMPACT_ATOMS: atom_id res chain seq x y z
N MET A 1 1.02 -27.44 -30.93
CA MET A 1 1.97 -26.47 -30.35
C MET A 1 1.39 -26.06 -29.01
N ALA A 2 2.06 -26.34 -27.89
CA ALA A 2 1.59 -25.88 -26.59
C ALA A 2 1.78 -24.36 -26.54
N VAL A 3 0.70 -23.63 -26.32
CA VAL A 3 0.75 -22.18 -26.16
C VAL A 3 1.30 -21.93 -24.75
N ASP A 4 2.56 -21.51 -24.65
CA ASP A 4 3.16 -21.10 -23.39
C ASP A 4 2.31 -19.97 -22.79
N SER A 5 1.61 -20.30 -21.71
CA SER A 5 0.76 -19.36 -20.97
C SER A 5 1.43 -19.01 -19.66
N PRO A 6 1.25 -17.78 -19.14
CA PRO A 6 1.76 -17.42 -17.82
C PRO A 6 1.19 -18.37 -16.76
N LYS A 7 2.05 -18.80 -15.83
CA LYS A 7 1.64 -19.69 -14.72
C LYS A 7 0.72 -19.02 -13.71
N TYR A 8 0.87 -17.70 -13.55
CA TYR A 8 0.06 -16.87 -12.66
C TYR A 8 -0.80 -15.95 -13.52
N THR A 9 -2.11 -16.04 -13.36
CA THR A 9 -3.11 -15.31 -14.17
C THR A 9 -4.11 -14.54 -13.32
N ASP A 10 -4.16 -14.82 -12.01
CA ASP A 10 -5.14 -14.24 -11.09
C ASP A 10 -4.43 -13.55 -9.91
N TRP A 11 -4.99 -12.43 -9.47
CA TRP A 11 -4.49 -11.67 -8.33
C TRP A 11 -4.53 -12.49 -7.03
N GLN A 12 -5.54 -13.34 -6.84
CA GLN A 12 -5.66 -14.20 -5.67
C GLN A 12 -4.46 -15.13 -5.52
N GLN A 13 -3.88 -15.61 -6.62
CA GLN A 13 -2.68 -16.46 -6.58
C GLN A 13 -1.47 -15.71 -6.01
N ILE A 14 -1.39 -14.39 -6.19
CA ILE A 14 -0.34 -13.55 -5.60
C ILE A 14 -0.59 -13.37 -4.10
N LEU A 15 -1.84 -13.18 -3.69
CA LEU A 15 -2.20 -13.08 -2.27
C LEU A 15 -1.88 -14.37 -1.51
N ASP A 16 -2.19 -15.53 -2.11
CA ASP A 16 -1.90 -16.84 -1.52
C ASP A 16 -0.39 -17.05 -1.35
N LEU A 17 0.42 -16.63 -2.34
CA LEU A 17 1.88 -16.67 -2.25
C LEU A 17 2.42 -15.78 -1.13
N LEU A 18 1.89 -14.56 -0.99
CA LEU A 18 2.29 -13.64 0.09
C LEU A 18 1.94 -14.21 1.46
N GLN A 19 0.75 -14.79 1.61
CA GLN A 19 0.31 -15.42 2.85
C GLN A 19 1.23 -16.60 3.22
N GLN A 20 1.54 -17.48 2.26
CA GLN A 20 2.44 -18.61 2.48
C GLN A 20 3.85 -18.14 2.85
N ALA A 21 4.37 -17.12 2.17
CA ALA A 21 5.69 -16.56 2.49
C ALA A 21 5.72 -15.95 3.90
N SER A 22 4.64 -15.33 4.35
CA SER A 22 4.53 -14.80 5.72
C SER A 22 4.54 -15.92 6.77
N VAL A 23 3.80 -17.02 6.53
CA VAL A 23 3.83 -18.23 7.40
C VAL A 23 5.24 -18.81 7.50
N GLU A 24 5.99 -18.80 6.40
CA GLU A 24 7.38 -19.26 6.34
C GLU A 24 8.42 -18.22 6.80
N GLN A 25 8.00 -17.01 7.21
CA GLN A 25 8.86 -15.88 7.57
C GLN A 25 9.85 -15.47 6.46
N ARG A 26 9.40 -15.54 5.20
CA ARG A 26 10.15 -15.25 3.97
C ARG A 26 9.52 -14.13 3.13
N ASP A 27 8.51 -13.45 3.66
CA ASP A 27 7.82 -12.31 3.06
C ASP A 27 8.79 -11.19 2.64
N GLN A 28 9.78 -10.86 3.48
CA GLN A 28 10.79 -9.84 3.14
C GLN A 28 11.63 -10.24 1.92
N LEU A 29 12.03 -11.51 1.84
CA LEU A 29 12.78 -12.03 0.68
C LEU A 29 11.92 -12.00 -0.57
N LEU A 30 10.66 -12.41 -0.46
CA LEU A 30 9.72 -12.43 -1.58
C LEU A 30 9.53 -11.02 -2.15
N PHE A 31 9.24 -10.02 -1.30
CA PHE A 31 9.11 -8.63 -1.77
C PHE A 31 10.40 -8.06 -2.33
N LYS A 32 11.57 -8.42 -1.79
CA LYS A 32 12.87 -7.99 -2.33
C LYS A 32 13.10 -8.50 -3.75
N VAL A 33 12.61 -9.70 -4.08
CA VAL A 33 12.75 -10.31 -5.41
C VAL A 33 11.68 -9.83 -6.38
N LEU A 34 10.42 -9.67 -5.92
CA LEU A 34 9.29 -9.28 -6.77
C LEU A 34 9.27 -7.79 -7.09
N LEU A 35 9.67 -6.94 -6.14
CA LEU A 35 9.57 -5.49 -6.28
C LEU A 35 10.95 -4.88 -6.52
N THR A 36 11.00 -3.94 -7.44
CA THR A 36 12.13 -3.05 -7.63
C THR A 36 12.25 -2.05 -6.46
N HIS A 37 13.35 -1.31 -6.41
CA HIS A 37 13.50 -0.24 -5.42
C HIS A 37 12.43 0.83 -5.58
N ASP A 38 12.19 1.29 -6.80
CA ASP A 38 11.21 2.34 -7.10
C ASP A 38 9.79 1.92 -6.72
N GLU A 39 9.41 0.66 -6.95
CA GLU A 39 8.10 0.14 -6.53
C GLU A 39 7.93 0.11 -5.01
N ARG A 40 9.00 -0.20 -4.26
CA ARG A 40 8.97 -0.12 -2.78
C ARG A 40 8.80 1.32 -2.30
N GLU A 41 9.49 2.28 -2.91
CA GLU A 41 9.30 3.71 -2.59
C GLU A 41 7.86 4.17 -2.89
N VAL A 42 7.28 3.69 -4.00
CA VAL A 42 5.88 3.95 -4.33
C VAL A 42 4.93 3.37 -3.27
N LEU A 43 5.18 2.15 -2.78
CA LEU A 43 4.37 1.57 -1.70
C LEU A 43 4.48 2.38 -0.41
N ILE A 44 5.68 2.82 -0.03
CA ILE A 44 5.88 3.70 1.13
C ILE A 44 5.07 4.99 0.97
N ALA A 45 5.16 5.64 -0.19
CA ALA A 45 4.38 6.84 -0.46
C ALA A 45 2.87 6.56 -0.40
N ARG A 46 2.39 5.43 -0.94
CA ARG A 46 0.96 5.07 -0.91
C ARG A 46 0.44 4.87 0.50
N VAL A 47 1.18 4.21 1.37
CA VAL A 47 0.81 4.03 2.79
C VAL A 47 0.69 5.40 3.47
N ASN A 48 1.68 6.27 3.28
CA ASN A 48 1.65 7.62 3.85
C ASN A 48 0.48 8.47 3.32
N ILE A 49 0.17 8.37 2.03
CA ILE A 49 -0.98 9.06 1.43
C ILE A 49 -2.28 8.61 2.10
N VAL A 50 -2.49 7.30 2.25
CA VAL A 50 -3.69 6.76 2.87
C VAL A 50 -3.79 7.18 4.33
N HIS A 51 -2.69 7.11 5.09
CA HIS A 51 -2.63 7.57 6.48
C HIS A 51 -3.03 9.04 6.61
N GLU A 52 -2.41 9.95 5.87
CA GLU A 52 -2.72 11.39 5.96
C GLU A 52 -4.15 11.71 5.50
N LEU A 53 -4.67 10.99 4.49
CA LEU A 53 -6.04 11.17 4.01
C LEU A 53 -7.07 10.70 5.04
N LEU A 54 -6.79 9.61 5.77
CA LEU A 54 -7.67 9.11 6.82
C LEU A 54 -7.64 9.99 8.08
N ASN A 55 -6.49 10.58 8.40
CA ASN A 55 -6.36 11.54 9.52
C ASN A 55 -7.12 12.85 9.25
N GLY A 56 -7.20 13.28 7.99
CA GLY A 56 -8.00 14.44 7.58
C GLY A 56 -7.47 15.80 8.05
N GLU A 57 -6.32 15.87 8.71
CA GLU A 57 -5.74 17.10 9.26
C GLU A 57 -5.11 18.01 8.18
N ARG A 58 -4.62 17.41 7.07
CA ARG A 58 -3.89 18.12 6.03
C ARG A 58 -4.68 18.17 4.72
N SER A 59 -4.58 19.29 4.02
CA SER A 59 -5.08 19.40 2.65
C SER A 59 -4.25 18.55 1.69
N GLN A 60 -4.84 18.11 0.57
CA GLN A 60 -4.13 17.32 -0.44
C GLN A 60 -2.87 18.01 -0.97
N ARG A 61 -2.89 19.35 -1.08
CA ARG A 61 -1.69 20.12 -1.46
C ARG A 61 -0.59 19.99 -0.41
N LYS A 62 -0.95 20.03 0.88
CA LYS A 62 0.04 19.91 1.94
C LYS A 62 0.63 18.50 2.04
N ILE A 63 -0.19 17.47 1.79
CA ILE A 63 0.27 16.08 1.70
C ILE A 63 1.23 15.91 0.51
N SER A 64 0.89 16.50 -0.64
CA SER A 64 1.75 16.51 -1.84
C SER A 64 3.12 17.16 -1.56
N GLU A 65 3.16 18.31 -0.89
CA GLU A 65 4.40 18.97 -0.47
C GLU A 65 5.21 18.12 0.51
N LEU A 66 4.54 17.49 1.50
CA LEU A 66 5.20 16.69 2.54
C LEU A 66 5.84 15.42 1.97
N LEU A 67 5.12 14.71 1.10
CA LEU A 67 5.54 13.41 0.57
C LEU A 67 6.34 13.53 -0.73
N GLY A 68 6.51 14.74 -1.28
CA GLY A 68 7.21 14.95 -2.55
C GLY A 68 6.52 14.31 -3.76
N VAL A 69 5.23 13.97 -3.65
CA VAL A 69 4.44 13.34 -4.71
C VAL A 69 3.50 14.36 -5.34
N GLY A 70 3.20 14.22 -6.64
CA GLY A 70 2.24 15.10 -7.31
C GLY A 70 0.82 14.97 -6.75
N VAL A 71 0.07 16.07 -6.76
CA VAL A 71 -1.33 16.12 -6.30
C VAL A 71 -2.20 15.05 -6.97
N ALA A 72 -1.97 14.76 -8.26
CA ALA A 72 -2.69 13.70 -8.98
C ALA A 72 -2.57 12.30 -8.31
N THR A 73 -1.43 12.00 -7.69
CA THR A 73 -1.24 10.75 -6.94
C THR A 73 -2.07 10.74 -5.66
N ILE A 74 -2.16 11.88 -4.97
CA ILE A 74 -3.05 12.04 -3.80
C ILE A 74 -4.51 11.89 -4.21
N THR A 75 -4.93 12.53 -5.31
CA THR A 75 -6.29 12.46 -5.82
C THR A 75 -6.70 11.01 -6.13
N ARG A 76 -5.81 10.23 -6.77
CA ARG A 76 -6.05 8.80 -6.97
C ARG A 76 -6.23 8.05 -5.65
N GLY A 77 -5.34 8.26 -4.67
CA GLY A 77 -5.48 7.65 -3.34
C GLY A 77 -6.79 8.02 -2.63
N SER A 78 -7.20 9.28 -2.72
CA SER A 78 -8.48 9.74 -2.15
C SER A 78 -9.69 9.09 -2.83
N ASN A 79 -9.63 8.86 -4.15
CA ASN A 79 -10.70 8.17 -4.85
C ASN A 79 -10.81 6.70 -4.42
N GLU A 80 -9.69 5.99 -4.27
CA GLU A 80 -9.71 4.60 -3.75
C GLU A 80 -10.39 4.53 -2.36
N LEU A 81 -10.09 5.48 -1.48
CA LEU A 81 -10.72 5.55 -0.16
C LEU A 81 -12.22 5.89 -0.22
N LYS A 82 -12.65 6.73 -1.16
CA LYS A 82 -14.08 7.08 -1.32
C LYS A 82 -14.94 5.88 -1.71
N HIS A 83 -14.36 4.87 -2.35
CA HIS A 83 -15.06 3.63 -2.71
C HIS A 83 -15.23 2.66 -1.54
N GLN A 84 -14.59 2.92 -0.40
CA GLN A 84 -14.72 2.11 0.81
C GLN A 84 -15.84 2.62 1.72
N ASP A 85 -16.45 1.71 2.47
CA ASP A 85 -17.40 2.07 3.53
C ASP A 85 -16.68 2.66 4.76
N ASP A 86 -17.47 3.28 5.65
CA ASP A 86 -16.90 3.99 6.80
C ASP A 86 -16.32 3.03 7.85
N ALA A 87 -16.83 1.80 7.92
CA ALA A 87 -16.28 0.75 8.79
C ALA A 87 -14.86 0.35 8.35
N THR A 88 -14.65 0.16 7.04
CA THR A 88 -13.34 -0.16 6.46
C THR A 88 -12.36 0.99 6.65
N LYS A 89 -12.79 2.24 6.42
CA LYS A 89 -11.94 3.42 6.66
C LYS A 89 -11.53 3.54 8.13
N ALA A 90 -12.47 3.34 9.05
CA ALA A 90 -12.19 3.40 10.49
C ALA A 90 -11.21 2.30 10.91
N TRP A 91 -11.41 1.07 10.43
CA TRP A 91 -10.49 -0.03 10.67
C TRP A 91 -9.09 0.25 10.09
N LEU A 92 -9.01 0.74 8.86
CA LEU A 92 -7.74 1.10 8.22
C LEU A 92 -7.00 2.20 9.00
N ALA A 93 -7.71 3.22 9.46
CA ALA A 93 -7.13 4.32 10.22
C ALA A 93 -6.53 3.81 11.54
N ASP A 94 -7.28 2.99 12.27
CA ASP A 94 -6.83 2.37 13.52
C ASP A 94 -5.67 1.39 13.30
N PHE A 95 -5.76 0.55 12.26
CA PHE A 95 -4.71 -0.39 11.90
C PHE A 95 -3.40 0.34 11.57
N LEU A 96 -3.46 1.37 10.73
CA LEU A 96 -2.27 2.15 10.38
C LEU A 96 -1.72 2.89 11.60
N ALA A 97 -2.56 3.55 12.40
CA ALA A 97 -2.10 4.25 13.60
C ALA A 97 -1.38 3.34 14.61
N LYS A 98 -1.88 2.12 14.81
CA LYS A 98 -1.28 1.11 15.72
C LYS A 98 0.04 0.54 15.21
N ASN A 99 0.21 0.48 13.89
CA ASN A 99 1.37 -0.14 13.25
C ASN A 99 2.30 0.90 12.59
N SER A 100 2.04 2.20 12.80
CA SER A 100 2.94 3.26 12.40
C SER A 100 4.26 3.09 13.13
N PRO A 101 5.40 3.33 12.46
CA PRO A 101 6.67 3.35 13.14
C PRO A 101 6.60 4.41 14.25
N SER A 102 6.72 3.97 15.51
CA SER A 102 6.80 4.86 16.65
C SER A 102 7.85 5.92 16.33
N ALA A 103 7.47 7.20 16.39
CA ALA A 103 8.47 8.25 16.32
C ALA A 103 9.44 8.04 17.49
N ALA A 104 10.69 7.73 17.13
CA ALA A 104 11.86 7.56 17.98
C ALA A 104 11.95 6.24 18.78
N GLU A 105 12.98 5.46 18.42
CA GLU A 105 14.21 5.43 19.23
C GLU A 105 15.42 5.71 18.33
#